data_AF-A0A818D842-F1
#
_entry.id   AF-A0A818D842-F1
#
_cell.length_a   1.000
_cell.length_b   1.000
_cell.length_c   1.000
_cell.angle_alpha   90.00
_cell.angle_beta   90.00
_cell.angle_gamma   90.00
#
_symmetry.space_group_name_H-M   'P 1'
#
loop_
_entity.id
_entity.type
_entity.pdbx_description
1 polymer ?
#
loop_
_entity_poly.entity_id
_entity_poly.type
_entity_poly.pdbx_seq_one_letter_code
_entity_poly.pdbx_strand_id
1 'polypeptide(L)'
;CVLLTTGSFNPVHPGHFRILRRVKDYFEREYEPQWNVLAGYISPTHDSYVRSKLTDAAWIPATDRCKLIEGAIKHEGVALSSWVAISRGESEWPAGFVDFDEVTENFRDFLNFTLVDQKKFVKYPINVIYVCGLDHFNKCPAVARMTKQDYIASAIVYRSGYEEQHIRNSSKASGVIYVSLTGERDDLSEMSSTKIREFFQKPTTSTAKIERFIYPNVREYMIKKQKS
;
A
#
# COMPACT_ATOMS: atom_id res chain seq x y z
N CYS A 1 -14.67 -2.60 7.62
CA CYS A 1 -13.26 -2.26 7.92
C CYS A 1 -12.75 -1.20 6.94
N VAL A 2 -11.57 -0.67 7.20
CA VAL A 2 -10.84 0.21 6.29
C VAL A 2 -9.46 -0.39 6.05
N LEU A 3 -8.99 -0.38 4.79
CA LEU A 3 -7.66 -0.86 4.43
C LEU A 3 -6.66 0.30 4.50
N LEU A 4 -5.45 0.03 4.96
CA LEU A 4 -4.34 0.98 4.98
C LEU A 4 -3.08 0.29 4.45
N THR A 5 -2.36 0.94 3.53
CA THR A 5 -1.03 0.49 3.12
C THR A 5 -0.06 1.65 3.16
N THR A 6 1.14 1.41 3.69
CA THR A 6 2.22 2.40 3.78
C THR A 6 3.35 2.03 2.82
N GLY A 7 4.19 2.99 2.45
CA GLY A 7 5.35 2.69 1.62
C GLY A 7 5.96 3.88 0.90
N SER A 8 7.05 3.61 0.19
CA SER A 8 7.76 4.66 -0.54
C SER A 8 7.01 5.15 -1.78
N PHE A 9 6.23 4.30 -2.47
CA PHE A 9 5.52 4.62 -3.73
C PHE A 9 6.37 5.45 -4.70
N ASN A 10 7.58 4.97 -5.00
CA ASN A 10 8.63 5.76 -5.66
C ASN A 10 9.07 5.17 -7.02
N PRO A 11 8.23 5.21 -8.07
CA PRO A 11 6.87 5.78 -8.11
C PRO A 11 5.76 4.75 -7.82
N VAL A 12 4.52 5.23 -7.74
CA VAL A 12 3.31 4.40 -7.75
C VAL A 12 3.15 3.66 -9.09
N HIS A 13 2.59 2.44 -9.06
CA HIS A 13 2.31 1.60 -10.22
C HIS A 13 1.09 0.69 -9.95
N PRO A 14 0.50 0.02 -10.97
CA PRO A 14 -0.75 -0.73 -10.82
C PRO A 14 -0.69 -1.92 -9.85
N GLY A 15 0.51 -2.40 -9.53
CA GLY A 15 0.72 -3.45 -8.55
C GLY A 15 0.22 -3.06 -7.15
N HIS A 16 0.37 -1.78 -6.76
CA HIS A 16 -0.11 -1.30 -5.46
C HIS A 16 -1.64 -1.38 -5.35
N PHE A 17 -2.37 -0.99 -6.40
CA PHE A 17 -3.84 -1.04 -6.39
C PHE A 17 -4.37 -2.46 -6.56
N ARG A 18 -3.67 -3.31 -7.33
CA ARG A 18 -4.02 -4.73 -7.44
C ARG A 18 -4.03 -5.40 -6.07
N ILE A 19 -3.05 -5.10 -5.22
CA ILE A 19 -2.98 -5.62 -3.86
C ILE A 19 -4.23 -5.19 -3.06
N LEU A 20 -4.57 -3.90 -3.09
CA LEU A 20 -5.75 -3.39 -2.37
C LEU A 20 -7.05 -4.01 -2.88
N ARG A 21 -7.24 -4.12 -4.20
CA ARG A 21 -8.42 -4.78 -4.79
C ARG A 21 -8.53 -6.23 -4.35
N ARG A 22 -7.43 -6.98 -4.41
CA ARG A 22 -7.44 -8.39 -4.00
C ARG A 22 -7.84 -8.56 -2.53
N VAL A 23 -7.30 -7.72 -1.65
CA VAL A 23 -7.64 -7.74 -0.23
C VAL A 23 -9.11 -7.35 -0.02
N LYS A 24 -9.61 -6.36 -0.75
CA LYS A 24 -11.04 -6.01 -0.73
C LYS A 24 -11.92 -7.19 -1.13
N ASP A 25 -11.65 -7.79 -2.29
CA ASP A 25 -12.41 -8.94 -2.79
C ASP A 25 -12.37 -10.11 -1.81
N TYR A 26 -11.21 -10.38 -1.21
CA TYR A 26 -11.05 -11.43 -0.20
C TYR A 26 -11.97 -11.18 1.01
N PHE A 27 -11.93 -9.99 1.60
CA PHE A 27 -12.75 -9.67 2.77
C PHE A 27 -14.25 -9.69 2.49
N GLU A 28 -14.66 -9.30 1.29
CA GLU A 28 -16.08 -9.18 0.94
C GLU A 28 -16.70 -10.48 0.42
N ARG A 29 -15.88 -11.46 0.01
CA ARG A 29 -16.38 -12.66 -0.68
C ARG A 29 -15.86 -13.99 -0.13
N GLU A 30 -14.65 -14.01 0.42
CA GLU A 30 -13.95 -15.25 0.80
C GLU A 30 -13.71 -15.39 2.30
N TYR A 31 -13.56 -14.26 3.01
CA TYR A 31 -13.30 -14.26 4.44
C TYR A 31 -14.58 -14.53 5.25
N GLU A 32 -14.46 -15.32 6.32
CA GLU A 32 -15.59 -15.63 7.21
C GLU A 32 -15.27 -15.24 8.68
N PRO A 33 -16.11 -14.40 9.34
CA PRO A 33 -17.29 -13.75 8.76
C PRO A 33 -16.90 -12.73 7.68
N GLN A 34 -17.76 -12.52 6.68
CA GLN A 34 -17.50 -11.52 5.64
C GLN A 34 -17.42 -10.11 6.21
N TRP A 35 -16.45 -9.33 5.74
CA TRP A 35 -16.22 -7.96 6.15
C TRP A 35 -16.51 -7.00 5.00
N ASN A 36 -17.32 -5.98 5.28
CA ASN A 36 -17.52 -4.89 4.32
C ASN A 36 -16.33 -3.92 4.33
N VAL A 37 -15.70 -3.70 3.18
CA VAL A 37 -14.57 -2.77 3.02
C VAL A 37 -15.08 -1.40 2.61
N LEU A 38 -15.11 -0.48 3.58
CA LEU A 38 -15.67 0.86 3.43
C LEU A 38 -14.77 1.80 2.62
N ALA A 39 -13.46 1.68 2.83
CA ALA A 39 -12.46 2.52 2.17
C ALA A 39 -11.08 1.85 2.20
N GLY A 40 -10.19 2.32 1.33
CA GLY A 40 -8.78 1.99 1.29
C GLY A 40 -7.93 3.26 1.26
N TYR A 41 -6.83 3.27 2.02
CA TYR A 41 -5.92 4.39 2.09
C TYR A 41 -4.51 3.98 1.72
N ILE A 42 -3.89 4.79 0.87
CA ILE A 42 -2.47 4.71 0.56
C ILE A 42 -1.78 5.83 1.33
N SER A 43 -0.86 5.49 2.23
CA SER A 43 -0.09 6.46 3.00
C SER A 43 1.35 6.50 2.52
N PRO A 44 1.76 7.53 1.77
CA PRO A 44 3.14 7.64 1.33
C PRO A 44 4.02 8.00 2.53
N THR A 45 5.17 7.34 2.62
CA THR A 45 6.09 7.56 3.72
C THR A 45 6.81 8.90 3.64
N HIS A 46 7.44 9.32 4.74
CA HIS A 46 8.18 10.57 4.84
C HIS A 46 9.46 10.57 3.99
N ASP A 47 9.89 11.75 3.53
CA ASP A 47 11.04 11.89 2.63
C ASP A 47 12.36 11.42 3.24
N SER A 48 12.55 11.61 4.55
CA SER A 48 13.76 11.12 5.25
C SER A 48 13.93 9.61 5.13
N TYR A 49 12.85 8.83 5.22
CA TYR A 49 12.90 7.39 5.04
C TYR A 49 13.23 7.02 3.59
N VAL A 50 12.58 7.67 2.62
CA VAL A 50 12.84 7.38 1.20
C VAL A 50 14.29 7.70 0.81
N ARG A 51 14.82 8.83 1.28
CA ARG A 51 16.23 9.23 1.06
C ARG A 51 17.22 8.28 1.72
N SER A 52 16.92 7.73 2.90
CA SER A 52 17.79 6.73 3.53
C SER A 52 17.92 5.43 2.72
N LYS A 53 16.91 5.12 1.91
CA LYS A 53 16.82 3.87 1.13
C LYS A 53 17.30 4.02 -0.31
N LEU A 54 17.29 5.23 -0.85
CA LEU A 54 17.54 5.50 -2.27
C LEU A 54 18.61 6.57 -2.41
N THR A 55 19.41 6.48 -3.47
CA THR A 55 20.37 7.54 -3.80
C THR A 55 19.65 8.86 -4.11
N ASP A 56 20.34 10.00 -3.92
CA ASP A 56 19.75 11.35 -4.05
C ASP A 56 19.07 11.60 -5.41
N ALA A 57 19.58 10.99 -6.49
CA ALA A 57 19.00 11.12 -7.83
C ALA A 57 17.71 10.30 -8.03
N ALA A 58 17.44 9.29 -7.19
CA ALA A 58 16.40 8.29 -7.43
C ALA A 58 15.10 8.51 -6.64
N TRP A 59 15.11 9.29 -5.55
CA TRP A 59 13.94 9.48 -4.70
C TRP A 59 13.07 10.66 -5.17
N ILE A 60 11.75 10.50 -5.10
CA ILE A 60 10.72 11.47 -5.49
C ILE A 60 10.21 12.15 -4.21
N PRO A 61 10.13 13.49 -4.16
CA PRO A 61 9.56 14.22 -3.02
C PRO A 61 8.17 13.75 -2.62
N ALA A 62 7.87 13.77 -1.32
CA ALA A 62 6.58 13.37 -0.76
C ALA A 62 5.43 14.08 -1.45
N THR A 63 5.53 15.40 -1.60
CA THR A 63 4.53 16.21 -2.30
C THR A 63 4.26 15.71 -3.71
N ASP A 64 5.30 15.28 -4.44
CA ASP A 64 5.17 14.78 -5.80
C ASP A 64 4.64 13.34 -5.82
N ARG A 65 5.09 12.47 -4.91
CA ARG A 65 4.54 11.12 -4.75
C ARG A 65 3.04 11.16 -4.45
N CYS A 66 2.61 12.08 -3.58
CA CYS A 66 1.19 12.28 -3.29
C CYS A 66 0.40 12.64 -4.56
N LYS A 67 0.88 13.61 -5.35
CA LYS A 67 0.25 13.98 -6.64
C LYS A 67 0.23 12.83 -7.64
N LEU A 68 1.31 12.05 -7.70
CA LEU A 68 1.40 10.89 -8.59
C LEU A 68 0.39 9.82 -8.22
N ILE A 69 0.22 9.54 -6.92
CA ILE A 69 -0.78 8.59 -6.41
C ILE A 69 -2.19 9.08 -6.69
N GLU A 70 -2.50 10.35 -6.44
CA GLU A 70 -3.82 10.92 -6.75
C GLU A 70 -4.15 10.82 -8.25
N GLY A 71 -3.20 11.15 -9.12
CA GLY A 71 -3.38 11.00 -10.57
C GLY A 71 -3.54 9.54 -11.00
N ALA A 72 -2.82 8.62 -10.36
CA ALA A 72 -2.93 7.19 -10.60
C ALA A 72 -4.29 6.63 -10.15
N ILE A 73 -4.81 7.04 -8.98
CA ILE A 73 -6.15 6.67 -8.50
C ILE A 73 -7.22 7.17 -9.47
N LYS A 74 -7.09 8.41 -9.96
CA LYS A 74 -8.02 8.97 -10.97
C LYS A 74 -7.96 8.18 -12.28
N HIS A 75 -6.77 7.79 -12.72
CA HIS A 75 -6.58 7.01 -13.95
C HIS A 75 -7.23 5.62 -13.89
N GLU A 76 -7.23 4.98 -12.72
CA GLU A 76 -7.91 3.69 -12.49
C GLU A 76 -9.45 3.80 -12.52
N GLY A 77 -9.98 5.02 -12.63
CA GLY A 77 -11.40 5.29 -12.80
C GLY A 77 -12.24 5.13 -11.53
N VAL A 78 -13.56 5.30 -11.69
CA VAL A 78 -14.54 5.31 -10.59
C VAL A 78 -14.52 4.01 -9.78
N ALA A 79 -14.20 2.88 -10.41
CA ALA A 79 -14.12 1.58 -9.72
C ALA A 79 -13.07 1.56 -8.60
N LEU A 80 -11.98 2.33 -8.71
CA LEU A 80 -11.00 2.48 -7.64
C LEU A 80 -11.23 3.74 -6.82
N SER A 81 -11.46 4.88 -7.47
CA SER A 81 -11.55 6.18 -6.80
C SER A 81 -12.80 6.37 -5.94
N SER A 82 -13.80 5.50 -6.08
CA SER A 82 -14.98 5.49 -5.21
C SER A 82 -14.69 5.03 -3.77
N TRP A 83 -13.58 4.33 -3.54
CA TRP A 83 -13.27 3.78 -2.22
C TRP A 83 -11.80 3.91 -1.82
N VAL A 84 -10.87 4.17 -2.76
CA VAL A 84 -9.46 4.39 -2.44
C VAL A 84 -9.12 5.88 -2.45
N ALA A 85 -8.45 6.33 -1.38
CA ALA A 85 -7.94 7.68 -1.23
C ALA A 85 -6.48 7.68 -0.76
N ILE A 86 -5.85 8.84 -0.83
CA ILE A 86 -4.53 9.07 -0.24
C ILE A 86 -4.65 9.52 1.23
N SER A 87 -3.76 9.04 2.08
CA SER A 87 -3.54 9.55 3.44
C SER A 87 -2.18 10.25 3.50
N ARG A 88 -2.20 11.58 3.65
CA ARG A 88 -1.00 12.41 3.66
C ARG A 88 -0.31 12.52 5.02
N GLY A 89 -0.96 12.03 6.08
CA GLY A 89 -0.52 12.22 7.47
C GLY A 89 0.92 11.75 7.71
N GLU A 90 1.29 10.57 7.21
CA GLU A 90 2.66 10.04 7.33
C GLU A 90 3.69 10.90 6.56
N SER A 91 3.37 11.27 5.31
CA SER A 91 4.27 12.05 4.45
C SER A 91 4.48 13.49 4.90
N GLU A 92 3.49 14.07 5.58
CA GLU A 92 3.45 15.49 5.96
C GLU A 92 3.70 15.67 7.47
N TRP A 93 4.09 14.60 8.19
CA TRP A 93 4.30 14.65 9.63
C TRP A 93 5.50 15.56 10.00
N PRO A 94 5.30 16.63 10.78
CA PRO A 94 6.36 17.62 11.03
C PRO A 94 7.56 17.07 11.80
N ALA A 95 7.35 16.05 12.65
CA ALA A 95 8.43 15.44 13.44
C ALA A 95 9.30 14.49 12.61
N GLY A 96 8.98 14.26 11.33
CA GLY A 96 9.73 13.42 10.42
C GLY A 96 9.11 12.03 10.23
N PHE A 97 9.97 11.04 9.98
CA PHE A 97 9.52 9.68 9.71
C PHE A 97 8.87 9.05 10.94
N VAL A 98 7.72 8.43 10.70
CA VAL A 98 6.95 7.63 11.65
C VAL A 98 6.81 6.24 11.04
N ASP A 99 7.01 5.20 11.84
CA ASP A 99 6.96 3.82 11.36
C ASP A 99 5.51 3.36 11.13
N PHE A 100 5.34 2.31 10.33
CA PHE A 100 4.03 1.90 9.82
C PHE A 100 3.05 1.46 10.92
N ASP A 101 3.54 0.95 12.06
CA ASP A 101 2.71 0.54 13.19
C ASP A 101 2.09 1.78 13.86
N GLU A 102 2.90 2.79 14.17
CA GLU A 102 2.41 4.06 14.73
C GLU A 102 1.49 4.81 13.74
N VAL A 103 1.77 4.79 12.43
CA VAL A 103 0.85 5.33 11.42
C VAL A 103 -0.51 4.61 11.46
N THR A 104 -0.49 3.28 11.61
CA THR A 104 -1.72 2.47 11.66
C THR A 104 -2.52 2.74 12.93
N GLU A 105 -1.85 2.85 14.08
CA GLU A 105 -2.45 3.18 15.37
C GLU A 105 -3.10 4.56 15.36
N ASN A 106 -2.35 5.59 14.94
CA ASN A 106 -2.85 6.96 14.82
C ASN A 106 -4.04 7.04 13.86
N PHE A 107 -4.01 6.29 12.75
CA PHE A 107 -5.11 6.25 11.80
C PHE A 107 -6.36 5.56 12.37
N ARG A 108 -6.20 4.46 13.12
CA ARG A 108 -7.28 3.78 13.84
C ARG A 108 -7.92 4.69 14.88
N ASP A 109 -7.12 5.40 15.66
CA ASP A 109 -7.60 6.34 16.67
C ASP A 109 -8.35 7.49 16.04
N PHE A 110 -7.76 8.13 15.01
CA PHE A 110 -8.40 9.23 14.29
C PHE A 110 -9.75 8.82 13.69
N LEU A 111 -9.82 7.67 13.02
CA LEU A 111 -11.06 7.19 12.39
C LEU A 111 -12.14 6.91 13.42
N ASN A 112 -11.82 6.18 14.49
CA ASN A 112 -12.81 5.81 15.50
C ASN A 112 -13.28 7.02 16.31
N PHE A 113 -12.37 7.90 16.71
CA PHE A 113 -12.74 9.14 17.35
C PHE A 113 -13.65 10.01 16.47
N THR A 114 -13.31 10.16 15.19
CA THR A 114 -14.08 11.00 14.27
C THR A 114 -15.45 10.41 13.96
N LEU A 115 -15.50 9.11 13.63
CA LEU A 115 -16.69 8.47 13.06
C LEU A 115 -17.61 7.85 14.12
N VAL A 116 -17.07 7.40 15.24
CA VAL A 116 -17.84 6.77 16.33
C VAL A 116 -18.15 7.82 17.39
N ASP A 117 -17.12 8.49 17.94
CA ASP A 117 -17.30 9.30 19.15
C ASP A 117 -17.88 10.68 18.83
N GLN A 118 -17.24 11.41 17.91
CA GLN A 118 -17.62 12.79 17.61
C GLN A 118 -18.86 12.88 16.71
N LYS A 119 -18.81 12.25 15.53
CA LYS A 119 -19.85 12.42 14.51
C LYS A 119 -20.92 11.33 14.53
N LYS A 120 -20.69 10.24 15.27
CA LYS A 120 -21.61 9.10 15.44
C LYS A 120 -22.19 8.59 14.12
N PHE A 121 -21.39 8.59 13.07
CA PHE A 121 -21.78 8.07 11.76
C PHE A 121 -21.88 6.54 11.75
N VAL A 122 -21.10 5.87 12.61
CA VAL A 122 -21.14 4.43 12.78
C VAL A 122 -21.39 4.08 14.25
N LYS A 123 -22.12 2.99 14.47
CA LYS A 123 -22.50 2.53 15.82
C LYS A 123 -21.34 1.81 16.54
N TYR A 124 -20.44 1.19 15.78
CA TYR A 124 -19.36 0.36 16.31
C TYR A 124 -18.02 0.81 15.76
N PRO A 125 -16.92 0.63 16.52
CA PRO A 125 -15.59 0.91 16.02
C PRO A 125 -15.25 0.14 14.74
N ILE A 126 -14.49 0.81 13.89
CA ILE A 126 -14.04 0.33 12.59
C ILE A 126 -12.66 -0.31 12.77
N ASN A 127 -12.55 -1.57 12.32
CA ASN A 127 -11.26 -2.23 12.18
C ASN A 127 -10.43 -1.58 11.06
N VAL A 128 -9.19 -1.22 11.37
CA VAL A 128 -8.15 -0.85 10.39
C VAL A 128 -7.34 -2.09 10.05
N ILE A 129 -7.26 -2.39 8.75
CA ILE A 129 -6.47 -3.50 8.23
C ILE A 129 -5.21 -2.96 7.58
N TYR A 130 -4.06 -3.21 8.21
CA TYR A 130 -2.77 -2.93 7.59
C TYR A 130 -2.46 -3.95 6.49
N VAL A 131 -2.24 -3.48 5.27
CA VAL A 131 -2.01 -4.31 4.09
C VAL A 131 -0.55 -4.24 3.69
N CYS A 132 0.13 -5.39 3.73
CA CYS A 132 1.52 -5.50 3.31
C CYS A 132 1.81 -6.84 2.62
N GLY A 133 2.95 -6.91 1.91
CA GLY A 133 3.42 -8.15 1.30
C GLY A 133 4.13 -9.07 2.31
N LEU A 134 4.19 -10.36 2.00
CA LEU A 134 4.85 -11.37 2.83
C LEU A 134 6.33 -11.03 3.14
N ASP A 135 7.07 -10.43 2.19
CA ASP A 135 8.46 -10.00 2.40
C ASP A 135 8.59 -9.01 3.56
N HIS A 136 7.68 -8.04 3.65
CA HIS A 136 7.69 -7.06 4.73
C HIS A 136 7.32 -7.70 6.06
N PHE A 137 6.27 -8.53 6.08
CA PHE A 137 5.86 -9.27 7.27
C PHE A 137 7.00 -10.14 7.84
N ASN A 138 7.73 -10.85 6.97
CA ASN A 138 8.82 -11.72 7.39
C ASN A 138 10.01 -10.95 7.96
N LYS A 139 10.25 -9.72 7.52
CA LYS A 139 11.34 -8.85 7.98
C LYS A 139 10.97 -8.02 9.22
N CYS A 140 9.68 -7.74 9.42
CA CYS A 140 9.21 -6.78 10.42
C CYS A 140 8.24 -7.44 11.41
N PRO A 141 8.73 -7.95 12.57
CA PRO A 141 7.86 -8.52 13.61
C PRO A 141 6.81 -7.55 14.16
N ALA A 142 7.03 -6.25 14.01
CA ALA A 142 6.10 -5.19 14.39
C ALA A 142 4.72 -5.34 13.71
N VAL A 143 4.66 -5.90 12.50
CA VAL A 143 3.39 -6.18 11.81
C VAL A 143 2.52 -7.14 12.64
N ALA A 144 3.08 -8.23 13.16
CA ALA A 144 2.32 -9.16 14.01
C ALA A 144 2.09 -8.61 15.42
N ARG A 145 2.90 -7.64 15.87
CA ARG A 145 2.76 -7.04 17.20
C ARG A 145 1.58 -6.08 17.27
N MET A 146 1.38 -5.25 16.23
CA MET A 146 0.27 -4.26 16.23
C MET A 146 -1.11 -4.92 16.25
N THR A 147 -1.26 -6.14 15.70
CA THR A 147 -2.56 -6.85 15.66
C THR A 147 -3.04 -7.33 17.03
N LYS A 148 -2.22 -7.17 18.08
CA LYS A 148 -2.64 -7.40 19.47
C LYS A 148 -3.49 -6.27 20.04
N GLN A 149 -3.55 -5.12 19.37
CA GLN A 149 -4.36 -3.99 19.76
C GLN A 149 -5.78 -4.12 19.20
N ASP A 150 -6.75 -3.59 19.95
CA ASP A 150 -8.13 -3.59 19.51
C ASP A 150 -8.30 -2.83 18.19
N TYR A 151 -9.14 -3.38 17.33
CA TYR A 151 -9.50 -2.79 16.03
C TYR A 151 -8.34 -2.65 15.03
N ILE A 152 -7.24 -3.38 15.24
CA ILE A 152 -6.14 -3.50 14.28
C ILE A 152 -5.98 -4.95 13.86
N ALA A 153 -5.94 -5.17 12.55
CA ALA A 153 -5.56 -6.45 11.96
C ALA A 153 -4.62 -6.21 10.77
N SER A 154 -4.01 -7.27 10.24
CA SER A 154 -3.10 -7.19 9.11
C SER A 154 -3.48 -8.20 8.04
N ALA A 155 -3.56 -7.74 6.78
CA ALA A 155 -3.72 -8.60 5.61
C ALA A 155 -2.35 -8.78 4.92
N ILE A 156 -1.81 -10.00 5.01
CA ILE A 156 -0.51 -10.37 4.48
C ILE A 156 -0.70 -11.00 3.12
N VAL A 157 -0.27 -10.28 2.11
CA VAL A 157 -0.48 -10.65 0.71
C VAL A 157 0.71 -11.45 0.22
N TYR A 158 0.45 -12.66 -0.27
CA TYR A 158 1.47 -13.59 -0.72
C TYR A 158 1.10 -14.22 -2.07
N ARG A 159 2.07 -14.77 -2.78
CA ARG A 159 1.87 -15.46 -4.07
C ARG A 159 1.66 -16.96 -3.83
N SER A 160 0.54 -17.49 -4.32
CA SER A 160 0.25 -18.93 -4.20
C SER A 160 1.31 -19.79 -4.91
N GLY A 161 1.58 -20.97 -4.37
CA GLY A 161 2.60 -21.92 -4.87
C GLY A 161 4.01 -21.72 -4.29
N TYR A 162 4.69 -20.60 -4.57
CA TYR A 162 6.10 -20.41 -4.17
C TYR A 162 6.27 -19.85 -2.75
N GLU A 163 5.40 -18.92 -2.34
CA GLU A 163 5.55 -18.21 -1.06
C GLU A 163 4.81 -18.89 0.09
N GLU A 164 3.95 -19.88 -0.19
CA GLU A 164 3.18 -20.62 0.82
C GLU A 164 4.08 -21.33 1.83
N GLN A 165 5.16 -21.95 1.35
CA GLN A 165 6.18 -22.58 2.20
C GLN A 165 6.96 -21.58 3.07
N HIS A 166 6.89 -20.29 2.74
CA HIS A 166 7.56 -19.19 3.45
C HIS A 166 6.61 -18.38 4.32
N ILE A 167 5.31 -18.72 4.34
CA ILE A 167 4.40 -18.28 5.38
C ILE A 167 4.97 -18.85 6.68
N ARG A 168 5.46 -17.96 7.55
CA ARG A 168 5.92 -18.40 8.87
C ARG A 168 4.80 -19.25 9.49
N ASN A 169 5.16 -20.43 9.98
CA ASN A 169 4.29 -21.33 10.74
C ASN A 169 3.70 -20.68 12.03
N SER A 170 3.88 -19.36 12.23
CA SER A 170 3.00 -18.49 13.02
C SER A 170 1.57 -18.44 12.47
N SER A 171 1.01 -19.61 12.16
CA SER A 171 -0.35 -19.93 12.58
C SER A 171 -0.52 -19.42 14.02
N LYS A 172 -1.59 -18.65 14.27
CA LYS A 172 -2.11 -18.21 15.60
C LYS A 172 -1.76 -16.81 16.12
N ALA A 173 -1.13 -15.90 15.37
CA ALA A 173 -1.19 -14.50 15.78
C ALA A 173 -2.62 -13.97 15.52
N SER A 174 -3.36 -13.65 16.58
CA SER A 174 -4.70 -13.04 16.46
C SER A 174 -4.60 -11.79 15.57
N GLY A 175 -5.50 -11.68 14.59
CA GLY A 175 -5.57 -10.53 13.68
C GLY A 175 -4.61 -10.55 12.48
N VAL A 176 -3.80 -11.60 12.26
CA VAL A 176 -3.02 -11.76 11.01
C VAL A 176 -3.79 -12.64 10.03
N ILE A 177 -4.06 -12.11 8.84
CA ILE A 177 -4.91 -12.72 7.81
C ILE A 177 -4.09 -12.86 6.53
N TYR A 178 -3.95 -14.07 6.00
CA TYR A 178 -3.18 -14.32 4.79
C TYR A 178 -4.09 -14.28 3.57
N VAL A 179 -3.72 -13.47 2.58
CA VAL A 179 -4.48 -13.26 1.34
C VAL A 179 -3.62 -13.69 0.15
N SER A 180 -4.04 -14.75 -0.54
CA SER A 180 -3.34 -15.22 -1.74
C SER A 180 -3.60 -14.29 -2.91
N LEU A 181 -2.57 -13.87 -3.63
CA LEU A 181 -2.70 -13.35 -4.98
C LEU A 181 -2.90 -14.54 -5.91
N THR A 182 -4.14 -14.75 -6.33
CA THR A 182 -4.53 -15.76 -7.32
C THR A 182 -4.36 -15.21 -8.75
N GLY A 183 -3.98 -16.07 -9.68
CA GLY A 183 -3.68 -15.73 -11.07
C GLY A 183 -2.29 -16.19 -11.50
N GLU A 184 -2.13 -16.52 -12.79
CA GLU A 184 -0.82 -16.82 -13.39
C GLU A 184 0.17 -15.67 -13.13
N ARG A 185 1.47 -15.93 -13.21
CA ARG A 185 2.51 -14.88 -13.20
C ARG A 185 2.31 -13.93 -14.39
N ASP A 186 1.41 -12.98 -14.26
CA ASP A 186 1.29 -11.87 -15.19
C ASP A 186 2.44 -10.89 -14.92
N ASP A 187 2.95 -10.22 -15.95
CA ASP A 187 4.10 -9.30 -15.86
C ASP A 187 3.85 -8.20 -14.80
N LEU A 188 2.58 -7.88 -14.50
CA LEU A 188 2.19 -6.97 -13.43
C LEU A 188 2.64 -7.43 -12.04
N SER A 189 2.71 -8.75 -11.82
CA SER A 189 3.18 -9.34 -10.57
C SER A 189 4.68 -9.18 -10.34
N GLU A 190 5.43 -9.03 -11.41
CA GLU A 190 6.86 -8.79 -11.32
C GLU A 190 7.21 -7.31 -11.36
N MET A 191 6.21 -6.43 -11.52
CA MET A 191 6.42 -5.00 -11.54
C MET A 191 6.75 -4.45 -10.15
N SER A 192 7.78 -3.61 -10.08
CA SER A 192 8.16 -2.89 -8.87
C SER A 192 8.57 -1.47 -9.21
N SER A 193 8.46 -0.58 -8.23
CA SER A 193 8.99 0.79 -8.36
C SER A 193 10.48 0.80 -8.75
N THR A 194 11.26 -0.20 -8.34
CA THR A 194 12.69 -0.32 -8.72
C THR A 194 12.85 -0.54 -10.21
N LYS A 195 12.10 -1.49 -10.81
CA LYS A 195 12.13 -1.72 -12.26
C LYS A 195 11.70 -0.49 -13.06
N ILE A 196 10.72 0.28 -12.57
CA ILE A 196 10.30 1.53 -13.22
C ILE A 196 11.43 2.58 -13.16
N ARG A 197 12.12 2.73 -12.03
CA ARG A 197 13.27 3.66 -11.95
C ARG A 197 14.41 3.23 -12.88
N GLU A 198 14.73 1.94 -12.90
CA GLU A 198 15.75 1.37 -13.78
C GLU A 198 15.41 1.59 -15.26
N PHE A 199 14.14 1.40 -15.64
CA PHE A 199 13.64 1.66 -16.99
C PHE A 199 13.97 3.09 -17.45
N PHE A 200 13.76 4.09 -16.59
CA PHE A 200 14.10 5.46 -16.93
C PHE A 200 15.62 5.66 -16.93
N GLN A 201 16.37 5.14 -15.95
CA GLN A 201 17.83 5.32 -15.89
C GLN A 201 18.60 4.70 -17.07
N LYS A 202 18.19 3.52 -17.55
CA LYS A 202 18.83 2.80 -18.64
C LYS A 202 17.77 2.10 -19.50
N PRO A 203 17.20 2.78 -20.50
CA PRO A 203 16.22 2.17 -21.40
C PRO A 203 16.91 1.03 -22.18
N THR A 204 16.59 -0.22 -21.89
CA THR A 204 17.07 -1.38 -22.67
C THR A 204 16.07 -1.75 -23.78
N THR A 205 16.42 -2.65 -24.69
CA THR A 205 15.56 -3.03 -25.83
C THR A 205 14.31 -3.85 -25.43
N SER A 206 14.18 -4.29 -24.17
CA SER A 206 13.04 -5.07 -23.62
C SER A 206 11.99 -4.20 -22.92
N THR A 207 11.81 -2.96 -23.38
CA THR A 207 11.16 -1.86 -22.63
C THR A 207 9.64 -1.76 -22.81
N ALA A 208 9.08 -2.28 -23.91
CA ALA A 208 7.65 -2.19 -24.21
C ALA A 208 6.74 -2.84 -23.12
N LYS A 209 7.24 -3.88 -22.44
CA LYS A 209 6.49 -4.57 -21.37
C LYS A 209 6.37 -3.77 -20.09
N ILE A 210 7.31 -2.86 -19.79
CA ILE A 210 7.28 -2.06 -18.57
C ILE A 210 6.37 -0.83 -18.77
N GLU A 211 6.37 -0.24 -19.96
CA GLU A 211 5.60 0.96 -20.27
C GLU A 211 4.10 0.82 -19.97
N ARG A 212 3.50 -0.35 -20.25
CA ARG A 212 2.08 -0.63 -19.95
C ARG A 212 1.73 -0.59 -18.46
N PHE A 213 2.73 -0.60 -17.57
CA PHE A 213 2.55 -0.55 -16.13
C PHE A 213 3.01 0.78 -15.51
N ILE A 214 3.23 1.80 -16.34
CA ILE A 214 3.56 3.15 -15.90
C ILE A 214 2.38 4.06 -16.20
N TYR A 215 1.83 4.70 -15.17
CA TYR A 215 0.75 5.67 -15.38
C TYR A 215 1.22 6.88 -16.21
N PRO A 216 0.35 7.49 -17.02
CA PRO A 216 0.72 8.64 -17.84
C PRO A 216 1.37 9.78 -17.04
N ASN A 217 0.80 10.14 -15.88
CA ASN A 217 1.34 11.18 -15.00
C ASN A 217 2.69 10.80 -14.38
N VAL A 218 2.90 9.51 -14.08
CA VAL A 218 4.20 9.00 -13.62
C VAL A 218 5.23 9.08 -14.75
N ARG A 219 4.86 8.69 -15.98
CA ARG A 219 5.74 8.75 -17.15
C ARG A 219 6.19 10.19 -17.42
N GLU A 220 5.25 11.13 -17.45
CA GLU A 220 5.53 12.55 -17.65
C GLU A 220 6.49 13.09 -16.59
N TYR A 221 6.21 12.80 -15.32
CA TYR A 221 7.07 13.22 -14.20
C TYR A 221 8.49 12.67 -14.32
N MET A 222 8.62 11.37 -14.61
CA MET A 222 9.94 10.72 -14.72
C MET A 222 10.75 11.28 -15.89
N ILE A 223 10.13 11.52 -17.05
CA ILE A 223 10.81 12.16 -18.20
C ILE A 223 11.27 13.57 -17.85
N LYS A 224 10.44 14.36 -17.16
CA LYS A 224 10.79 15.72 -16.75
C LYS A 224 11.98 15.73 -15.79
N LYS A 225 11.97 14.83 -14.81
CA LYS A 225 13.03 14.70 -13.80
C LYS A 225 14.39 14.33 -14.37
N GLN A 226 14.44 13.65 -15.52
CA GLN A 226 15.71 13.34 -16.19
C GLN A 226 16.34 14.54 -16.90
N LYS A 227 15.53 15.56 -17.21
CA LYS A 227 15.97 16.77 -17.91
C LYS A 227 16.40 17.89 -16.95
N SER A 228 16.12 17.75 -15.65
CA SER A 228 16.48 18.68 -14.58
C SER A 228 17.77 18.24 -13.89
#